data_AF-A0A3G2T012-F1
#
_entry.id   AF-A0A3G2T012-F1
#
_cell.length_a   1.000
_cell.length_b   1.000
_cell.length_c   1.000
_cell.angle_alpha   90.00
_cell.angle_beta   90.00
_cell.angle_gamma   90.00
#
_symmetry.space_group_name_H-M   'P 1'
#
loop_
_entity.id
_entity.type
_entity.pdbx_description
1 polymer ?
#
loop_
_entity_poly.entity_id
_entity_poly.type
_entity_poly.pdbx_seq_one_letter_code
_entity_poly.pdbx_strand_id
1 'polypeptide(L)'
;MKFINKLLNTIFILGIYSNTSFAENPTEKSITYAKASARKVFSKIYSCEYKIFYTNLEKQKKFDNDEIAKSALPFIYSKNTNSIYQYEESPIIQPPKNLIIKVDFDFKMDNKAYNITITPSTDSASLDKSIQNAFSIAKFSTHKNFWWGNTLKLSDEIRLEKTENCQIRNIYNEEQLSRWRKQVFP
;
A
#
# COMPACT_ATOMS: atom_id res chain seq x y z
N MET A 1 -2.01 69.25 29.88
CA MET A 1 -0.65 69.59 30.35
C MET A 1 -0.78 70.21 31.74
N LYS A 2 0.12 69.83 32.68
CA LYS A 2 0.17 70.14 34.12
C LYS A 2 -0.74 69.32 35.05
N PHE A 3 -0.31 68.89 36.24
CA PHE A 3 0.88 68.16 36.70
C PHE A 3 0.59 67.82 38.19
N ILE A 4 0.87 66.57 38.60
CA ILE A 4 1.53 66.17 39.86
C ILE A 4 0.80 66.03 41.22
N ASN A 5 1.15 64.88 41.85
CA ASN A 5 1.25 64.45 43.25
C ASN A 5 -0.01 64.08 44.06
N LYS A 6 -0.20 62.82 44.49
CA LYS A 6 0.59 61.92 45.38
C LYS A 6 0.22 62.12 46.85
N LEU A 7 -0.53 61.17 47.42
CA LEU A 7 -0.28 60.66 48.77
C LEU A 7 -1.09 59.38 49.03
N LEU A 8 -0.35 58.36 49.48
CA LEU A 8 -0.83 57.06 49.93
C LEU A 8 -1.63 57.18 51.22
N ASN A 9 -2.62 56.30 51.40
CA ASN A 9 -3.09 55.92 52.72
C ASN A 9 -3.18 54.40 52.79
N THR A 10 -2.25 53.82 53.55
CA THR A 10 -2.25 52.41 53.94
C THR A 10 -3.00 52.32 55.26
N ILE A 11 -4.14 51.61 55.29
CA ILE A 11 -4.80 51.22 56.54
C ILE A 11 -4.94 49.69 56.53
N PHE A 12 -4.21 49.07 57.46
CA PHE A 12 -4.31 47.66 57.80
C PHE A 12 -5.47 47.50 58.78
N ILE A 13 -6.46 46.66 58.46
CA ILE A 13 -7.44 46.18 59.44
C ILE A 13 -7.49 44.66 59.35
N LEU A 14 -7.00 43.99 60.40
CA LEU A 14 -7.31 42.60 60.68
C LEU A 14 -8.79 42.53 61.11
N GLY A 15 -9.59 41.80 60.34
CA GLY A 15 -10.95 41.41 60.72
C GLY A 15 -11.04 39.88 60.78
N ILE A 16 -11.21 39.35 61.99
CA ILE A 16 -11.60 37.96 62.25
C ILE A 16 -13.11 37.85 61.97
N TYR A 17 -13.54 36.93 61.11
CA TYR A 17 -14.87 36.31 61.22
C TYR A 17 -14.84 34.87 60.68
N SER A 18 -15.13 33.93 61.57
CA SER A 18 -15.55 32.56 61.30
C SER A 18 -17.06 32.53 60.98
N ASN A 19 -17.46 31.85 59.90
CA ASN A 19 -18.38 30.70 59.93
C ASN A 19 -18.91 30.32 58.54
N THR A 20 -18.65 29.06 58.19
CA THR A 20 -19.48 28.10 57.44
C THR A 20 -20.63 28.61 56.57
N SER A 21 -20.60 28.29 55.28
CA SER A 21 -21.80 27.84 54.58
C SER A 21 -21.47 27.10 53.28
N PHE A 22 -22.29 26.08 52.99
CA PHE A 22 -22.49 25.39 51.72
C PHE A 22 -21.49 24.30 51.30
N ALA A 23 -21.91 23.07 51.58
CA ALA A 23 -21.55 21.90 50.80
C ALA A 23 -22.02 22.09 49.35
N GLU A 24 -21.10 22.44 48.45
CA GLU A 24 -21.25 22.18 47.03
C GLU A 24 -20.71 20.79 46.73
N ASN A 25 -21.59 19.89 46.33
CA ASN A 25 -21.20 18.63 45.68
C ASN A 25 -20.41 18.97 44.41
N PRO A 26 -19.11 18.62 44.31
CA PRO A 26 -18.49 18.58 43.00
C PRO A 26 -19.08 17.35 42.32
N THR A 27 -19.97 17.58 41.35
CA THR A 27 -20.33 16.55 40.39
C THR A 27 -19.07 16.27 39.58
N GLU A 28 -18.26 15.33 40.07
CA GLU A 28 -17.10 14.81 39.39
C GLU A 28 -17.63 14.09 38.15
N LYS A 29 -17.78 14.84 37.05
CA LYS A 29 -17.92 14.24 35.73
C LYS A 29 -16.65 13.44 35.53
N SER A 30 -16.72 12.15 35.82
CA SER A 30 -15.68 11.19 35.46
C SER A 30 -15.54 11.28 33.94
N ILE A 31 -14.58 12.07 33.48
CA ILE A 31 -14.07 11.94 32.13
C ILE A 31 -13.41 10.57 32.15
N THR A 32 -14.17 9.56 31.75
CA THR A 32 -13.65 8.24 31.46
C THR A 32 -12.69 8.43 30.29
N TYR A 33 -11.44 8.79 30.60
CA TYR A 33 -10.34 8.55 29.71
C TYR A 33 -10.30 7.04 29.56
N ALA A 34 -10.98 6.54 28.53
CA ALA A 34 -10.69 5.24 27.98
C ALA A 34 -9.20 5.30 27.61
N LYS A 35 -8.33 4.87 28.54
CA LYS A 35 -6.98 4.44 28.22
C LYS A 35 -7.19 3.35 27.19
N ALA A 36 -7.12 3.71 25.91
CA ALA A 36 -6.90 2.75 24.86
C ALA A 36 -5.59 2.07 25.25
N SER A 37 -5.69 0.91 25.89
CA SER A 37 -4.53 0.07 26.18
C SER A 37 -3.85 -0.11 24.85
N ALA A 38 -2.68 0.51 24.67
CA ALA A 38 -1.89 0.37 23.47
C ALA A 38 -1.63 -1.13 23.31
N ARG A 39 -2.37 -1.77 22.39
CA ARG A 39 -2.23 -3.22 22.15
C ARG A 39 -0.77 -3.46 21.83
N LYS A 40 -0.13 -4.34 22.59
CA LYS A 40 1.27 -4.73 22.34
C LYS A 40 1.37 -5.23 20.90
N VAL A 41 2.28 -4.64 20.14
CA VAL A 41 2.54 -5.07 18.76
C VAL A 41 3.17 -6.46 18.84
N PHE A 42 2.53 -7.43 18.18
CA PHE A 42 3.01 -8.80 18.07
C PHE A 42 4.07 -8.92 16.97
N SER A 43 3.82 -8.32 15.81
CA SER A 43 4.74 -8.30 14.67
C SER A 43 4.55 -7.04 13.82
N LYS A 44 5.47 -6.79 12.89
CA LYS A 44 5.41 -5.69 11.92
C LYS A 44 5.56 -6.26 10.52
N ILE A 45 4.74 -5.73 9.60
CA ILE A 45 4.86 -6.01 8.17
C ILE A 45 5.29 -4.73 7.49
N TYR A 46 6.34 -4.84 6.70
CA TYR A 46 6.86 -3.77 5.85
C TYR A 46 6.31 -3.97 4.45
N SER A 47 5.79 -2.91 3.84
CA SER A 47 5.33 -2.95 2.45
C SER A 47 5.82 -1.75 1.68
N CYS A 48 6.22 -1.95 0.42
CA CYS A 48 6.60 -0.87 -0.49
C CYS A 48 5.89 -1.04 -1.84
N GLU A 49 5.35 0.06 -2.35
CA GLU A 49 4.68 0.09 -3.65
C GLU A 49 5.69 0.30 -4.80
N TYR A 50 5.47 -0.44 -5.88
CA TYR A 50 6.16 -0.32 -7.16
C TYR A 50 5.14 -0.03 -8.26
N LYS A 51 5.40 1.00 -9.08
CA LYS A 51 4.68 1.19 -10.34
C LYS A 51 5.16 0.17 -11.35
N ILE A 52 4.22 -0.45 -12.07
CA ILE A 52 4.51 -1.43 -13.12
C ILE A 52 4.19 -0.83 -14.49
N PHE A 53 5.22 -0.78 -15.34
CA PHE A 53 5.12 -0.33 -16.73
C PHE A 53 5.23 -1.54 -17.65
N TYR A 54 4.25 -1.73 -18.50
CA TYR A 54 4.14 -2.89 -19.40
C TYR A 54 4.61 -2.46 -20.79
N THR A 55 5.73 -3.00 -21.27
CA THR A 55 6.33 -2.54 -22.53
C THR A 55 5.40 -2.79 -23.71
N ASN A 56 4.75 -3.95 -23.77
CA ASN A 56 3.82 -4.23 -24.87
C ASN A 56 2.55 -3.36 -24.82
N LEU A 57 2.09 -2.92 -23.64
CA LEU A 57 1.00 -1.94 -23.54
C LEU A 57 1.44 -0.55 -24.03
N GLU A 58 2.67 -0.12 -23.72
CA GLU A 58 3.18 1.15 -24.27
C GLU A 58 3.34 1.09 -25.79
N LYS A 59 3.64 -0.08 -26.36
CA LYS A 59 3.61 -0.29 -27.83
C LYS A 59 2.18 -0.23 -28.36
N GLN A 60 1.22 -0.85 -27.68
CA GLN A 60 -0.20 -0.82 -28.05
C GLN A 60 -0.74 0.61 -28.15
N LYS A 61 -0.38 1.49 -27.19
CA LYS A 61 -0.81 2.90 -27.19
C LYS A 61 -0.34 3.72 -28.40
N LYS A 62 0.64 3.24 -29.17
CA LYS A 62 1.11 3.91 -30.40
C LYS A 62 0.18 3.69 -31.59
N PHE A 63 -0.78 2.78 -31.46
CA PHE A 63 -1.80 2.53 -32.46
C PHE A 63 -3.09 3.25 -32.05
N ASP A 64 -3.78 3.81 -33.04
CA ASP A 64 -5.03 4.54 -32.79
C ASP A 64 -6.23 3.62 -32.51
N ASN A 65 -6.08 2.31 -32.76
CA ASN A 65 -7.14 1.30 -32.62
C ASN A 65 -6.55 -0.04 -32.15
N ASP A 66 -7.21 -0.68 -31.17
CA ASP A 66 -6.88 -2.00 -30.66
C ASP A 66 -6.94 -3.12 -31.72
N GLU A 67 -7.80 -3.02 -32.73
CA GLU A 67 -7.84 -3.99 -33.83
C GLU A 67 -6.56 -3.92 -34.67
N ILE A 68 -6.09 -2.70 -34.95
CA ILE A 68 -4.83 -2.46 -35.65
C ILE A 68 -3.67 -2.95 -34.77
N ALA A 69 -3.66 -2.57 -33.49
CA ALA A 69 -2.65 -3.02 -32.54
C ALA A 69 -2.58 -4.55 -32.42
N LYS A 70 -3.74 -5.23 -32.38
CA LYS A 70 -3.87 -6.68 -32.30
C LYS A 70 -3.30 -7.38 -33.54
N SER A 71 -3.40 -6.76 -34.72
CA SER A 71 -2.80 -7.27 -35.96
C SER A 71 -1.28 -7.06 -36.02
N ALA A 72 -0.77 -5.99 -35.39
CA ALA A 72 0.63 -5.60 -35.45
C ALA A 72 1.49 -6.12 -34.29
N LEU A 73 0.87 -6.45 -33.14
CA LEU A 73 1.56 -6.93 -31.94
C LEU A 73 1.28 -8.42 -31.70
N PRO A 74 2.18 -9.15 -31.02
CA PRO A 74 1.96 -10.55 -30.67
C PRO A 74 0.70 -10.74 -29.81
N PHE A 75 0.40 -9.76 -28.95
CA PHE A 75 -0.79 -9.67 -28.14
C PHE A 75 -1.03 -8.20 -27.72
N ILE A 76 -2.17 -7.91 -27.10
CA ILE A 76 -2.52 -6.63 -26.47
C ILE A 76 -3.04 -6.85 -25.05
N TYR A 77 -3.06 -5.80 -24.23
CA TYR A 77 -3.46 -5.84 -22.82
C TYR A 77 -4.84 -5.22 -22.58
N SER A 78 -5.57 -5.86 -21.66
CA SER A 78 -6.57 -5.22 -20.81
C SER A 78 -6.20 -5.52 -19.37
N LYS A 79 -5.52 -4.57 -18.72
CA LYS A 79 -4.96 -4.73 -17.37
C LYS A 79 -5.79 -4.01 -16.31
N ASN A 80 -5.74 -4.54 -15.09
CA ASN A 80 -6.40 -3.97 -13.91
C ASN A 80 -5.42 -3.38 -12.88
N THR A 81 -4.10 -3.49 -13.12
CA THR A 81 -3.08 -3.19 -12.11
C THR A 81 -2.03 -2.20 -12.63
N ASN A 82 -1.91 -1.05 -11.97
CA ASN A 82 -0.88 -0.03 -12.23
C ASN A 82 0.28 -0.07 -11.22
N SER A 83 0.03 -0.66 -10.05
CA SER A 83 0.99 -0.76 -8.96
C SER A 83 0.93 -2.14 -8.31
N ILE A 84 2.09 -2.62 -7.86
CA ILE A 84 2.26 -3.89 -7.14
C ILE A 84 3.05 -3.63 -5.85
N TYR A 85 3.04 -4.59 -4.93
CA TYR A 85 3.61 -4.39 -3.59
C TYR A 85 4.64 -5.45 -3.26
N GLN A 86 5.79 -5.01 -2.76
CA GLN A 86 6.69 -5.84 -1.98
C GLN A 86 6.20 -5.89 -0.53
N TYR A 87 6.35 -7.04 0.10
CA TYR A 87 5.93 -7.34 1.45
C TYR A 87 6.99 -8.14 2.19
N GLU A 88 7.42 -7.69 3.37
CA GLU A 88 8.46 -8.35 4.17
C GLU A 88 8.15 -8.29 5.67
N GLU A 89 8.59 -9.32 6.41
CA GLU A 89 8.53 -9.32 7.90
C GLU A 89 9.72 -8.58 8.53
N SER A 90 10.77 -8.36 7.76
CA SER A 90 11.93 -7.55 8.14
C SER A 90 11.94 -6.22 7.39
N PRO A 91 12.63 -5.19 7.91
CA PRO A 91 12.78 -3.92 7.20
C PRO A 91 13.32 -4.13 5.78
N ILE A 92 12.76 -3.41 4.82
CA ILE A 92 13.22 -3.41 3.43
C ILE A 92 14.40 -2.43 3.34
N ILE A 93 15.62 -2.94 3.54
CA ILE A 93 16.83 -2.10 3.68
C ILE A 93 17.36 -1.62 2.32
N GLN A 94 17.31 -2.47 1.29
CA GLN A 94 17.77 -2.14 -0.07
C GLN A 94 16.81 -2.69 -1.12
N PRO A 95 15.65 -2.05 -1.31
CA PRO A 95 14.75 -2.45 -2.37
C PRO A 95 15.46 -2.27 -3.72
N PRO A 96 15.34 -3.24 -4.65
CA PRO A 96 15.89 -3.06 -5.98
C PRO A 96 15.26 -1.82 -6.63
N LYS A 97 16.10 -0.92 -7.15
CA LYS A 97 15.64 0.27 -7.87
C LYS A 97 15.61 -0.04 -9.36
N ASN A 98 14.49 0.28 -10.00
CA ASN A 98 14.32 0.22 -11.46
C ASN A 98 14.71 -1.13 -12.06
N LEU A 99 13.81 -2.10 -11.92
CA LEU A 99 14.01 -3.44 -12.47
C LEU A 99 13.42 -3.53 -13.87
N ILE A 100 14.17 -4.14 -14.79
CA ILE A 100 13.66 -4.61 -16.07
C ILE A 100 13.51 -6.13 -15.93
N ILE A 101 12.27 -6.61 -16.03
CA ILE A 101 11.91 -8.01 -15.78
C ILE A 101 11.25 -8.56 -17.03
N LYS A 102 11.74 -9.69 -17.52
CA LYS A 102 11.06 -10.48 -18.54
C LYS A 102 10.02 -11.35 -17.86
N VAL A 103 8.79 -11.33 -18.36
CA VAL A 103 7.67 -12.13 -17.87
C VAL A 103 7.23 -13.07 -19.00
N ASP A 104 7.58 -14.34 -18.86
CA ASP A 104 7.16 -15.41 -19.76
C ASP A 104 5.87 -16.04 -19.25
N PHE A 105 4.90 -16.30 -20.13
CA PHE A 105 3.63 -16.89 -19.76
C PHE A 105 2.98 -17.69 -20.89
N ASP A 106 2.19 -18.67 -20.49
CA ASP A 106 1.35 -19.46 -21.35
C ASP A 106 -0.01 -18.79 -21.51
N PHE A 107 -0.36 -18.47 -22.75
CA PHE A 107 -1.62 -17.84 -23.10
C PHE A 107 -2.58 -18.87 -23.72
N LYS A 108 -3.80 -18.94 -23.16
CA LYS A 108 -4.84 -19.92 -23.54
C LYS A 108 -6.11 -19.22 -24.04
N MET A 109 -7.05 -20.03 -24.52
CA MET A 109 -8.33 -19.58 -25.10
C MET A 109 -9.20 -18.72 -24.19
N ASP A 110 -9.08 -18.84 -22.87
CA ASP A 110 -9.87 -18.07 -21.91
C ASP A 110 -9.32 -16.63 -21.71
N ASN A 111 -8.36 -16.25 -22.53
CA ASN A 111 -7.71 -14.95 -22.56
C ASN A 111 -6.90 -14.62 -21.30
N LYS A 112 -6.40 -15.63 -20.57
CA LYS A 112 -5.58 -15.46 -19.37
C LYS A 112 -4.17 -16.01 -19.51
N ALA A 113 -3.28 -15.49 -18.66
CA ALA A 113 -1.92 -15.96 -18.52
C ALA A 113 -1.81 -17.10 -17.49
N TYR A 114 -1.03 -18.11 -17.82
CA TYR A 114 -0.70 -19.28 -17.01
C TYR A 114 0.81 -19.49 -16.97
N ASN A 115 1.28 -20.34 -16.04
CA ASN A 115 2.70 -20.74 -15.94
C ASN A 115 3.65 -19.53 -15.97
N ILE A 116 3.26 -18.46 -15.28
CA ILE A 116 3.92 -17.15 -15.33
C ILE A 116 5.28 -17.26 -14.64
N THR A 117 6.32 -17.05 -15.42
CA THR A 117 7.72 -17.11 -14.98
C THR A 117 8.34 -15.74 -15.20
N ILE A 118 9.16 -15.30 -14.25
CA ILE A 118 9.84 -14.00 -14.33
C ILE A 118 11.34 -14.21 -14.35
N THR A 119 12.06 -13.39 -15.11
CA THR A 119 13.52 -13.48 -15.24
C THR A 119 14.14 -12.09 -15.46
N PRO A 120 15.12 -11.68 -14.63
CA PRO A 120 15.53 -12.30 -13.37
C PRO A 120 14.41 -12.25 -12.31
N SER A 121 14.59 -12.95 -11.17
CA SER A 121 13.78 -12.71 -9.96
C SER A 121 14.08 -11.30 -9.42
N THR A 122 13.16 -10.75 -8.64
CA THR A 122 13.35 -9.44 -7.97
C THR A 122 14.10 -9.54 -6.63
N ASP A 123 14.59 -10.73 -6.27
CA ASP A 123 15.15 -11.06 -4.94
C ASP A 123 14.14 -10.90 -3.78
N SER A 124 12.86 -10.70 -4.10
CA SER A 124 11.75 -10.70 -3.14
C SER A 124 10.63 -11.59 -3.64
N ALA A 125 10.39 -12.69 -2.91
CA ALA A 125 9.35 -13.66 -3.25
C ALA A 125 7.94 -13.03 -3.28
N SER A 126 7.67 -12.03 -2.43
CA SER A 126 6.37 -11.35 -2.41
C SER A 126 6.18 -10.39 -3.59
N LEU A 127 7.26 -9.72 -4.02
CA LEU A 127 7.22 -8.86 -5.19
C LEU A 127 7.08 -9.69 -6.47
N ASP A 128 7.85 -10.77 -6.59
CA ASP A 128 7.73 -11.79 -7.65
C ASP A 128 6.29 -12.29 -7.76
N LYS A 129 5.69 -12.65 -6.63
CA LYS A 129 4.30 -13.11 -6.57
C LYS A 129 3.32 -12.02 -6.98
N SER A 130 3.57 -10.77 -6.61
CA SER A 130 2.70 -9.66 -6.98
C SER A 130 2.74 -9.37 -8.49
N ILE A 131 3.90 -9.54 -9.15
CA ILE A 131 4.01 -9.50 -10.63
C ILE A 131 3.19 -10.63 -11.25
N GLN A 132 3.38 -11.87 -10.77
CA GLN A 132 2.62 -13.03 -11.26
C GLN A 132 1.11 -12.82 -11.12
N ASN A 133 0.66 -12.32 -9.97
CA ASN A 133 -0.75 -12.03 -9.73
C ASN A 133 -1.28 -10.97 -10.70
N ALA A 134 -0.52 -9.88 -10.94
CA ALA A 134 -0.90 -8.84 -11.89
C ALA A 134 -1.12 -9.40 -13.32
N PHE A 135 -0.27 -10.33 -13.77
CA PHE A 135 -0.43 -11.01 -15.05
C PHE A 135 -1.59 -12.01 -15.04
N SER A 136 -1.80 -12.74 -13.95
CA SER A 136 -2.87 -13.75 -13.84
C SER A 136 -4.29 -13.17 -13.93
N ILE A 137 -4.46 -11.91 -13.48
CA ILE A 137 -5.76 -11.21 -13.51
C ILE A 137 -5.93 -10.30 -14.74
N ALA A 138 -4.87 -10.10 -15.52
CA ALA A 138 -4.93 -9.37 -16.77
C ALA A 138 -5.63 -10.22 -17.85
N LYS A 139 -6.31 -9.54 -18.78
CA LYS A 139 -6.86 -10.16 -19.98
C LYS A 139 -5.98 -9.81 -21.16
N PHE A 140 -5.70 -10.80 -21.99
CA PHE A 140 -4.87 -10.63 -23.18
C PHE A 140 -5.69 -10.93 -24.42
N SER A 141 -5.28 -10.39 -25.56
CA SER A 141 -5.90 -10.67 -26.85
C SER A 141 -4.85 -10.74 -27.94
N THR A 142 -5.02 -11.66 -28.89
CA THR A 142 -4.08 -11.87 -30.00
C THR A 142 -4.86 -12.11 -31.30
N HIS A 143 -4.29 -11.77 -32.44
CA HIS A 143 -4.85 -12.12 -33.76
C HIS A 143 -4.70 -13.61 -34.08
N LYS A 144 -3.91 -14.36 -33.31
CA LYS A 144 -3.69 -15.80 -33.53
C LYS A 144 -4.94 -16.61 -33.15
N ASN A 145 -5.38 -17.48 -34.07
CA ASN A 145 -6.47 -18.41 -33.82
C ASN A 145 -6.03 -19.54 -32.88
N PHE A 146 -6.90 -19.91 -31.95
CA PHE A 146 -6.69 -21.04 -31.06
C PHE A 146 -7.43 -22.28 -31.58
N TRP A 147 -6.78 -23.44 -31.44
CA TRP A 147 -7.40 -24.77 -31.61
C TRP A 147 -7.35 -25.50 -30.27
N TRP A 148 -8.26 -26.45 -30.04
CA TRP A 148 -8.34 -27.17 -28.76
C TRP A 148 -6.97 -27.76 -28.38
N GLY A 149 -6.45 -27.35 -27.21
CA GLY A 149 -5.12 -27.76 -26.73
C GLY A 149 -3.96 -26.80 -27.06
N ASN A 150 -4.15 -25.81 -27.93
CA ASN A 150 -3.08 -24.85 -28.24
C ASN A 150 -2.81 -23.91 -27.06
N THR A 151 -1.54 -23.83 -26.69
CA THR A 151 -1.00 -22.84 -25.75
C THR A 151 -0.01 -21.98 -26.51
N LEU A 152 -0.19 -20.66 -26.44
CA LEU A 152 0.76 -19.71 -27.02
C LEU A 152 1.75 -19.30 -25.93
N LYS A 153 3.04 -19.54 -26.16
CA LYS A 153 4.10 -19.02 -25.29
C LYS A 153 4.37 -17.57 -25.65
N LEU A 154 4.10 -16.67 -24.72
CA LEU A 154 4.28 -15.23 -24.89
C LEU A 154 5.25 -14.70 -23.84
N SER A 155 5.78 -13.51 -24.12
CA SER A 155 6.73 -12.84 -23.26
C SER A 155 6.48 -11.34 -23.32
N ASP A 156 6.52 -10.68 -22.17
CA ASP A 156 6.60 -9.22 -22.09
C ASP A 156 7.81 -8.80 -21.28
N GLU A 157 8.31 -7.61 -21.57
CA GLU A 157 9.27 -6.94 -20.71
C GLU A 157 8.53 -5.89 -19.89
N ILE A 158 8.68 -5.92 -18.57
CA ILE A 158 8.11 -4.91 -17.68
C ILE A 158 9.21 -4.11 -17.03
N ARG A 159 8.94 -2.83 -16.77
CA ARG A 159 9.77 -1.99 -15.92
C ARG A 159 9.05 -1.75 -14.60
N LEU A 160 9.75 -1.96 -13.49
CA LEU A 160 9.26 -1.66 -12.14
C LEU A 160 9.95 -0.43 -11.62
N GLU A 161 9.19 0.54 -11.13
CA GLU A 161 9.73 1.76 -10.53
C GLU A 161 9.25 1.83 -9.07
N LYS A 162 10.21 1.82 -8.14
CA LYS A 162 9.90 1.93 -6.72
C LYS A 162 9.33 3.32 -6.45
N THR A 163 8.22 3.37 -5.73
CA THR A 163 7.63 4.62 -5.25
C THR A 163 8.14 4.97 -3.84
N GLU A 164 7.80 6.17 -3.38
CA GLU A 164 8.04 6.60 -2.00
C GLU A 164 7.01 6.04 -1.01
N ASN A 165 5.96 5.36 -1.51
CA ASN A 165 4.89 4.79 -0.70
C ASN A 165 5.34 3.48 -0.05
N CYS A 166 6.07 3.60 1.05
CA CYS A 166 6.40 2.48 1.94
C CYS A 166 5.68 2.66 3.29
N GLN A 167 5.13 1.57 3.82
CA GLN A 167 4.31 1.57 5.02
C GLN A 167 4.71 0.43 5.97
N ILE A 168 4.47 0.65 7.26
CA ILE A 168 4.63 -0.36 8.30
C ILE A 168 3.24 -0.64 8.87
N ARG A 169 2.80 -1.89 8.75
CA ARG A 169 1.56 -2.37 9.37
C ARG A 169 1.88 -3.12 10.65
N ASN A 170 1.36 -2.63 11.76
CA ASN A 170 1.42 -3.35 13.03
C ASN A 170 0.43 -4.52 13.04
N ILE A 171 0.89 -5.68 13.47
CA ILE A 171 0.09 -6.88 13.67
C ILE A 171 0.02 -7.15 15.17
N TYR A 172 -1.18 -7.48 15.65
CA TYR A 172 -1.46 -7.55 17.10
C TYR A 172 -1.69 -8.98 17.61
N ASN A 173 -1.81 -9.97 16.73
CA ASN A 173 -1.92 -11.38 17.10
C ASN A 173 -1.50 -12.32 15.95
N GLU A 174 -1.29 -13.60 16.28
CA GLU A 174 -0.87 -14.64 15.33
C GLU A 174 -1.90 -14.89 14.23
N GLU A 175 -3.20 -14.80 14.53
CA GLU A 175 -4.25 -15.03 13.54
C GLU A 175 -4.20 -14.00 12.41
N GLN A 176 -3.96 -12.73 12.73
CA GLN A 176 -3.77 -11.66 11.74
C GLN A 176 -2.52 -11.91 10.89
N LEU A 177 -1.41 -12.35 11.51
CA LEU A 177 -0.17 -12.66 10.79
C LEU A 177 -0.38 -13.82 9.82
N SER A 178 -1.01 -14.91 10.29
CA SER A 178 -1.31 -16.10 9.49
C SER A 178 -2.21 -15.78 8.30
N ARG A 179 -3.29 -15.00 8.50
CA ARG A 179 -4.16 -14.56 7.40
C ARG A 179 -3.42 -13.75 6.35
N TRP A 180 -2.52 -12.87 6.77
CA TRP A 180 -1.70 -12.09 5.86
C TRP A 180 -0.69 -12.95 5.09
N ARG A 181 0.02 -13.86 5.77
CA ARG A 181 0.96 -14.79 5.12
C ARG A 181 0.25 -15.58 4.02
N LYS A 182 -0.96 -16.10 4.27
CA LYS A 182 -1.75 -16.81 3.25
C LYS A 182 -2.14 -15.96 2.03
N GLN A 183 -2.27 -14.64 2.20
CA GLN A 183 -2.61 -13.74 1.09
C GLN A 183 -1.38 -13.42 0.22
N VAL A 184 -0.19 -13.37 0.82
CA VAL A 184 1.05 -12.91 0.18
C VAL A 184 1.97 -14.06 -0.24
N PHE A 185 1.99 -15.14 0.55
CA PHE A 185 2.84 -16.32 0.45
C PHE A 185 1.98 -17.61 0.59
N PRO A 186 1.22 -18.01 -0.45
CA PRO A 186 0.44 -19.24 -0.43
C PRO A 186 1.31 -20.50 -0.46
#